data_AF-A0A4Y7TQR9-F1
#
_entry.id   AF-A0A4Y7TQR9-F1
#
_cell.length_a   1.000
_cell.length_b   1.000
_cell.length_c   1.000
_cell.angle_alpha   90.00
_cell.angle_beta   90.00
_cell.angle_gamma   90.00
#
_symmetry.space_group_name_H-M   'P 1'
#
loop_
_entity.id
_entity.type
_entity.pdbx_description
1 polymer ?
#
loop_
_entity_poly.entity_id
_entity_poly.type
_entity_poly.pdbx_seq_one_letter_code
_entity_poly.pdbx_strand_id
1 'polypeptide(L)'
;MSALSNSQWLFPLNSLEATPSICSLEKELYDRARGVEFLFRLGSSLQLPTSALCTAATWLHRFYMRYPMEEFHRQDVAAACIFLATKTEECGRKLVDVARIYQTKVLNLSEPKQIPEDSQEVNERSAAILQTEEVLLEALCFDFFVESPHAELVDLFDSCESPPPVQEFAWSLAHDSYRTPLSILYPPRIIATACYVLAQRVFDGPNSPSLDARISATSPSSHLPTPPSHKPPSPDATRVVVERYAFNEVELAGIADALHILLEFYSSQDENTFPYLSNIASVPAPAKTTTRPRFYAPANQINPLPPQPANHGHTSPEDSLGRTPSSIHGGRSPDPTPQNPQP
;
A
#
# COMPACT_ATOMS: atom_id res chain seq x y z
N MET A 1 16.88 14.17 27.18
CA MET A 1 16.18 12.95 27.63
C MET A 1 14.78 12.99 27.06
N SER A 2 14.58 12.41 25.88
CA SER A 2 13.25 11.96 25.45
C SER A 2 13.41 10.48 25.19
N ALA A 3 12.72 9.70 26.00
CA ALA A 3 12.75 8.25 25.96
C ALA A 3 12.55 7.77 24.51
N LEU A 4 13.32 6.76 24.11
CA LEU A 4 12.77 5.74 23.24
C LEU A 4 11.54 5.21 23.99
N SER A 5 10.38 5.87 23.84
CA SER A 5 9.14 5.29 24.28
C SER A 5 9.05 4.01 23.45
N ASN A 6 9.10 2.86 24.10
CA ASN A 6 8.72 1.60 23.49
C ASN A 6 7.26 1.77 23.10
N SER A 7 7.03 2.39 21.93
CA SER A 7 5.72 2.53 21.34
C SER A 7 5.23 1.12 21.12
N GLN A 8 4.15 0.75 21.80
CA GLN A 8 3.50 -0.57 21.69
C GLN A 8 3.14 -0.95 20.24
N TRP A 9 3.25 0.02 19.32
CA TRP A 9 2.92 -0.09 17.90
C TRP A 9 4.13 -0.30 16.99
N LEU A 10 5.35 -0.29 17.54
CA LEU A 10 6.55 -0.63 16.80
C LEU A 10 6.95 -2.07 17.14
N PHE A 11 6.81 -2.95 16.15
CA PHE A 11 7.08 -4.36 16.29
C PHE A 11 8.46 -4.70 15.71
N PRO A 12 9.24 -5.55 16.39
CA PRO A 12 10.40 -6.18 15.79
C PRO A 12 10.04 -6.87 14.47
N LEU A 13 10.97 -6.87 13.52
CA LEU A 13 10.74 -7.39 12.18
C LEU A 13 10.28 -8.86 12.17
N ASN A 14 10.86 -9.68 13.05
CA ASN A 14 10.49 -11.10 13.20
C ASN A 14 9.09 -11.31 13.79
N SER A 15 8.47 -10.29 14.40
CA SER A 15 7.08 -10.40 14.86
C SER A 15 6.08 -10.57 13.72
N LEU A 16 6.45 -10.21 12.48
CA LEU A 16 5.62 -10.46 11.31
C LEU A 16 5.46 -11.96 11.01
N GLU A 17 6.40 -12.82 11.43
CA GLU A 17 6.29 -14.28 11.24
C GLU A 17 5.32 -14.93 12.24
N ALA A 18 4.89 -14.19 13.26
CA ALA A 18 4.04 -14.66 14.33
C ALA A 18 2.73 -13.85 14.44
N THR A 19 2.25 -13.32 13.31
CA THR A 19 0.92 -12.71 13.21
C THR A 19 -0.18 -13.77 13.46
N PRO A 20 -1.40 -13.35 13.82
CA PRO A 20 -2.50 -14.30 14.04
C PRO A 20 -3.00 -15.01 12.77
N SER A 21 -2.69 -14.48 11.58
CA SER A 21 -3.15 -15.06 10.31
C SER A 21 -2.49 -16.42 10.05
N ILE A 22 -3.21 -17.31 9.36
CA ILE A 22 -2.77 -18.70 9.13
C ILE A 22 -2.07 -18.85 7.77
N CYS A 23 -2.21 -17.86 6.88
CA CYS A 23 -1.53 -17.84 5.59
C CYS A 23 -0.01 -17.55 5.69
N SER A 24 0.71 -17.71 4.57
CA SER A 24 2.13 -17.36 4.52
C SER A 24 2.32 -15.85 4.68
N LEU A 25 3.46 -15.44 5.25
CA LEU A 25 3.79 -14.01 5.43
C LEU A 25 3.71 -13.23 4.11
N GLU A 26 4.23 -13.79 3.02
CA GLU A 26 4.16 -13.16 1.69
C GLU A 26 2.70 -12.92 1.24
N LYS A 27 1.81 -13.89 1.48
CA LYS A 27 0.39 -13.79 1.16
C LYS A 27 -0.31 -12.75 2.03
N GLU A 28 0.01 -12.72 3.33
CA GLU A 28 -0.54 -11.75 4.26
C GLU A 28 -0.12 -10.33 3.87
N LEU A 29 1.17 -10.08 3.64
CA LEU A 29 1.68 -8.76 3.25
C LEU A 29 1.11 -8.29 1.90
N TYR A 30 0.94 -9.22 0.95
CA TYR A 30 0.22 -8.93 -0.30
C TYR A 30 -1.22 -8.49 -0.02
N ASP A 31 -1.96 -9.21 0.83
CA ASP A 31 -3.33 -8.84 1.17
C ASP A 31 -3.41 -7.53 1.97
N ARG A 32 -2.45 -7.22 2.84
CA ARG A 32 -2.35 -5.93 3.54
C ARG A 32 -2.21 -4.80 2.52
N ALA A 33 -1.28 -4.94 1.57
CA ALA A 33 -1.08 -3.97 0.50
C ALA A 33 -2.36 -3.76 -0.33
N ARG A 34 -3.08 -4.85 -0.64
CA ARG A 34 -4.37 -4.81 -1.34
C ARG A 34 -5.46 -4.12 -0.53
N GLY A 35 -5.47 -4.31 0.79
CA GLY A 35 -6.36 -3.63 1.74
C GLY A 35 -6.11 -2.14 1.77
N VAL A 36 -4.84 -1.72 1.87
CA VAL A 36 -4.45 -0.30 1.84
C VAL A 36 -4.79 0.36 0.51
N GLU A 37 -4.60 -0.32 -0.63
CA GLU A 37 -5.01 0.26 -1.90
C GLU A 37 -6.53 0.45 -2.00
N PHE A 38 -7.31 -0.52 -1.52
CA PHE A 38 -8.77 -0.37 -1.45
C PHE A 38 -9.17 0.79 -0.52
N LEU A 39 -8.51 0.90 0.64
CA LEU A 39 -8.66 1.99 1.60
C LEU A 39 -8.44 3.36 0.95
N PHE A 40 -7.33 3.52 0.21
CA PHE A 40 -7.05 4.77 -0.50
C PHE A 40 -8.09 5.08 -1.57
N ARG A 41 -8.50 4.10 -2.39
CA ARG A 41 -9.58 4.30 -3.38
C ARG A 41 -10.91 4.71 -2.74
N LEU A 42 -11.25 4.11 -1.61
CA LEU A 42 -12.45 4.42 -0.84
C LEU A 42 -12.39 5.85 -0.29
N GLY A 43 -11.32 6.18 0.43
CA GLY A 43 -11.13 7.48 1.06
C GLY A 43 -10.97 8.65 0.07
N SER A 44 -10.28 8.45 -1.05
CA SER A 44 -10.21 9.46 -2.13
C SER A 44 -11.59 9.73 -2.74
N SER A 45 -12.43 8.70 -2.92
CA SER A 45 -13.80 8.88 -3.42
C SER A 45 -14.70 9.61 -2.42
N LEU A 46 -14.37 9.53 -1.13
CA LEU A 46 -14.99 10.29 -0.04
C LEU A 46 -14.34 11.66 0.16
N GLN A 47 -13.33 12.02 -0.65
CA GLN A 47 -12.59 13.28 -0.55
C GLN A 47 -11.99 13.52 0.85
N LEU A 48 -11.43 12.47 1.46
CA LEU A 48 -10.71 12.60 2.71
C LEU A 48 -9.30 13.13 2.47
N PRO A 49 -8.74 13.92 3.41
CA PRO A 49 -7.36 14.40 3.31
C PRO A 49 -6.38 13.22 3.39
N THR A 50 -5.23 13.36 2.70
CA THR A 50 -4.20 12.32 2.65
C THR A 50 -3.68 11.91 4.03
N SER A 51 -3.61 12.84 4.99
CA SER A 51 -3.24 12.54 6.38
C SER A 51 -4.17 11.49 7.00
N ALA A 52 -5.48 11.67 6.88
CA ALA A 52 -6.47 10.71 7.39
C ALA A 52 -6.35 9.34 6.72
N LEU A 53 -6.02 9.30 5.43
CA LEU A 53 -5.77 8.04 4.72
C LEU A 53 -4.54 7.30 5.25
N CYS A 54 -3.45 8.04 5.50
CA CYS A 54 -2.21 7.52 6.05
C CYS A 54 -2.40 6.97 7.48
N THR A 55 -3.13 7.71 8.31
CA THR A 55 -3.56 7.28 9.66
C THR A 55 -4.34 5.97 9.58
N ALA A 56 -5.38 5.92 8.74
CA ALA A 56 -6.21 4.73 8.56
C ALA A 56 -5.43 3.51 8.04
N ALA A 57 -4.48 3.72 7.12
CA ALA A 57 -3.60 2.65 6.63
C ALA A 57 -2.70 2.08 7.74
N THR A 58 -2.21 2.92 8.66
CA THR A 58 -1.44 2.45 9.83
C THR A 58 -2.30 1.62 10.77
N TRP A 59 -3.54 2.02 11.02
CA TRP A 59 -4.45 1.23 11.84
C TRP A 59 -4.75 -0.13 11.23
N LEU A 60 -4.89 -0.23 9.91
CA LEU A 60 -5.05 -1.51 9.22
C LEU A 60 -3.87 -2.44 9.51
N HIS A 61 -2.63 -1.93 9.45
CA HIS A 61 -1.45 -2.72 9.80
C HIS A 61 -1.42 -3.11 11.28
N ARG A 62 -1.76 -2.20 12.19
CA ARG A 62 -1.86 -2.48 13.65
C ARG A 62 -2.92 -3.54 13.93
N PHE A 63 -4.07 -3.48 13.26
CA PHE A 63 -5.18 -4.42 13.41
C PHE A 63 -4.75 -5.85 13.10
N TYR A 64 -4.08 -6.05 11.97
CA TYR A 64 -3.63 -7.38 11.56
C TYR A 64 -2.43 -7.93 12.36
N MET A 65 -1.85 -7.14 13.27
CA MET A 65 -0.94 -7.70 14.29
C MET A 65 -1.69 -8.40 15.43
N ARG A 66 -3.02 -8.25 15.52
CA ARG A 66 -3.85 -8.75 16.64
C ARG A 66 -5.02 -9.61 16.20
N TYR A 67 -5.48 -9.49 14.95
CA TYR A 67 -6.58 -10.26 14.39
C TYR A 67 -6.21 -10.92 13.06
N PRO A 68 -6.72 -12.13 12.78
CA PRO A 68 -6.39 -12.87 11.55
C PRO A 68 -7.15 -12.35 10.33
N MET A 69 -6.51 -12.39 9.16
CA MET A 69 -7.13 -12.02 7.88
C MET A 69 -8.26 -12.94 7.45
N GLU A 70 -8.25 -14.17 7.93
CA GLU A 70 -9.24 -15.20 7.64
C GLU A 70 -10.60 -14.89 8.29
N GLU A 71 -10.60 -14.18 9.41
CA GLU A 71 -11.81 -13.76 10.11
C GLU A 71 -12.25 -12.35 9.68
N PHE A 72 -11.29 -11.45 9.49
CA PHE A 72 -11.55 -10.06 9.14
C PHE A 72 -11.01 -9.72 7.76
N HIS A 73 -11.89 -9.73 6.77
CA HIS A 73 -11.49 -9.46 5.39
C HIS A 73 -10.98 -8.01 5.22
N ARG A 74 -9.87 -7.86 4.49
CA ARG A 74 -9.14 -6.59 4.26
C ARG A 74 -10.00 -5.41 3.82
N GLN A 75 -11.07 -5.65 3.07
CA GLN A 75 -11.96 -4.58 2.62
C GLN A 75 -12.84 -4.06 3.74
N ASP A 76 -13.34 -4.94 4.60
CA ASP A 76 -14.21 -4.56 5.71
C ASP A 76 -13.42 -3.81 6.79
N VAL A 77 -12.20 -4.29 7.10
CA VAL A 77 -11.26 -3.57 7.98
C VAL A 77 -10.89 -2.21 7.39
N ALA A 78 -10.59 -2.15 6.08
CA ALA A 78 -10.31 -0.87 5.42
C ALA A 78 -11.47 0.13 5.54
N ALA A 79 -12.72 -0.34 5.37
CA ALA A 79 -13.90 0.51 5.52
C ALA A 79 -14.10 1.00 6.95
N ALA A 80 -13.87 0.14 7.94
CA ALA A 80 -13.90 0.49 9.36
C ALA A 80 -12.81 1.52 9.71
N CYS A 81 -11.57 1.34 9.23
CA CYS A 81 -10.50 2.31 9.42
C CYS A 81 -10.84 3.67 8.79
N ILE A 82 -11.43 3.69 7.59
CA ILE A 82 -11.90 4.93 6.95
C ILE A 82 -12.99 5.60 7.76
N PHE A 83 -13.99 4.83 8.21
CA PHE A 83 -15.09 5.39 8.99
C PHE A 83 -14.59 5.97 10.32
N LEU A 84 -13.70 5.25 11.03
CA LEU A 84 -13.05 5.74 12.23
C LEU A 84 -12.26 7.03 11.96
N ALA A 85 -11.48 7.08 10.88
CA ALA A 85 -10.69 8.25 10.52
C ALA A 85 -11.57 9.47 10.25
N THR A 86 -12.78 9.27 9.69
CA THR A 86 -13.71 10.39 9.46
C THR A 86 -14.19 11.05 10.75
N LYS A 87 -14.11 10.33 11.88
CA LYS A 87 -14.48 10.83 13.21
C LYS A 87 -13.29 11.44 13.93
N THR A 88 -12.11 10.82 13.87
CA THR A 88 -10.93 11.27 14.62
C THR A 88 -10.19 12.42 13.94
N GLU A 89 -10.21 12.49 12.61
CA GLU A 89 -9.54 13.53 11.81
C GLU A 89 -10.51 14.66 11.40
N GLU A 90 -11.67 14.74 12.08
CA GLU A 90 -12.69 15.78 11.89
C GLU A 90 -13.18 15.97 10.44
N CYS A 91 -13.12 14.91 9.61
CA CYS A 91 -13.52 14.99 8.21
C CYS A 91 -15.03 14.88 8.00
N GLY A 92 -15.75 14.22 8.92
CA GLY A 92 -17.22 14.12 8.96
C GLY A 92 -17.86 13.48 7.72
N ARG A 93 -18.00 12.15 7.69
CA ARG A 93 -18.77 11.44 6.67
C ARG A 93 -19.85 10.57 7.30
N LYS A 94 -21.01 10.47 6.65
CA LYS A 94 -22.08 9.59 7.11
C LYS A 94 -21.69 8.15 6.82
N LEU A 95 -22.02 7.25 7.73
CA LEU A 95 -21.81 5.80 7.57
C LEU A 95 -22.39 5.28 6.25
N VAL A 96 -23.61 5.69 5.90
CA VAL A 96 -24.27 5.29 4.65
C VAL A 96 -23.50 5.69 3.39
N ASP A 97 -22.80 6.83 3.43
CA ASP A 97 -21.98 7.29 2.31
C ASP A 97 -20.74 6.41 2.19
N VAL A 98 -20.08 6.08 3.31
CA VAL A 98 -18.94 5.14 3.34
C VAL A 98 -19.35 3.78 2.80
N ALA A 99 -20.48 3.22 3.28
CA ALA A 99 -21.01 1.95 2.83
C ALA A 99 -21.40 1.95 1.34
N ARG A 100 -21.99 3.04 0.83
CA ARG A 100 -22.33 3.19 -0.58
C ARG A 100 -21.08 3.25 -1.46
N ILE A 101 -20.07 4.02 -1.08
CA ILE A 101 -18.80 4.04 -1.83
C ILE A 101 -18.12 2.68 -1.78
N TYR A 102 -18.08 2.02 -0.62
CA TYR A 102 -17.57 0.65 -0.48
C TYR A 102 -18.23 -0.29 -1.50
N GLN A 103 -19.55 -0.31 -1.53
CA GLN A 103 -20.32 -1.18 -2.42
C GLN A 103 -20.05 -0.85 -3.89
N THR A 104 -19.89 0.44 -4.21
CA THR A 104 -19.54 0.92 -5.56
C THR A 104 -18.19 0.35 -5.99
N LYS A 105 -17.19 0.34 -5.10
CA LYS A 105 -15.84 -0.18 -5.40
C LYS A 105 -15.81 -1.70 -5.50
N VAL A 106 -16.56 -2.42 -4.66
CA VAL A 106 -16.65 -3.90 -4.72
C VAL A 106 -17.31 -4.35 -6.03
N LEU A 107 -18.37 -3.66 -6.46
CA LEU A 107 -19.06 -3.96 -7.71
C LEU A 107 -18.35 -3.41 -8.97
N ASN A 108 -17.22 -2.72 -8.82
CA ASN A 108 -16.50 -2.03 -9.89
C ASN A 108 -17.39 -1.08 -10.72
N LEU A 109 -18.31 -0.39 -10.04
CA LEU A 109 -19.17 0.63 -10.64
C LEU A 109 -18.42 1.95 -10.77
N SER A 110 -18.78 2.73 -11.79
CA SER A 110 -18.16 4.04 -12.04
C SER A 110 -18.67 5.10 -11.07
N GLU A 111 -19.97 5.10 -10.78
CA GLU A 111 -20.62 6.14 -9.98
C GLU A 111 -21.46 5.56 -8.83
N PRO A 112 -21.43 6.19 -7.64
CA PRO A 112 -22.24 5.75 -6.50
C PRO A 112 -23.75 5.83 -6.73
N LYS A 113 -24.18 6.68 -7.67
CA LYS A 113 -25.60 6.84 -8.06
C LYS A 113 -26.18 5.61 -8.74
N GLN A 114 -25.32 4.70 -9.21
CA GLN A 114 -25.75 3.43 -9.79
C GLN A 114 -26.29 2.45 -8.74
N ILE A 115 -26.05 2.73 -7.45
CA ILE A 115 -26.60 1.96 -6.34
C ILE A 115 -27.95 2.57 -5.95
N PRO A 116 -29.03 1.77 -5.88
CA PRO A 116 -30.35 2.24 -5.41
C PRO A 116 -30.28 2.94 -4.05
N GLU A 117 -31.14 3.93 -3.82
CA GLU A 117 -31.14 4.68 -2.55
C GLU A 117 -31.47 3.77 -1.35
N ASP A 118 -32.40 2.83 -1.54
CA ASP A 118 -32.92 1.85 -0.58
C ASP A 118 -32.20 0.50 -0.63
N SER A 119 -30.98 0.44 -1.19
CA SER A 119 -30.19 -0.80 -1.30
C SER A 119 -30.02 -1.48 0.07
N GLN A 120 -30.56 -2.70 0.17
CA GLN A 120 -30.40 -3.56 1.34
C GLN A 120 -28.91 -3.86 1.59
N GLU A 121 -28.12 -4.05 0.53
CA GLU A 121 -26.69 -4.31 0.62
C GLU A 121 -25.96 -3.15 1.29
N VAL A 122 -26.31 -1.89 0.98
CA VAL A 122 -25.71 -0.73 1.66
C VAL A 122 -26.05 -0.71 3.15
N ASN A 123 -27.27 -1.09 3.52
CA ASN A 123 -27.69 -1.17 4.92
C ASN A 123 -26.93 -2.29 5.68
N GLU A 124 -26.80 -3.46 5.07
CA GLU A 124 -26.02 -4.58 5.60
C GLU A 124 -24.54 -4.20 5.74
N ARG A 125 -23.98 -3.50 4.74
CA ARG A 125 -22.60 -3.00 4.81
C ARG A 125 -22.41 -1.95 5.88
N SER A 126 -23.40 -1.08 6.09
CA SER A 126 -23.36 -0.10 7.18
C SER A 126 -23.28 -0.80 8.54
N ALA A 127 -24.09 -1.85 8.75
CA ALA A 127 -24.05 -2.65 9.97
C ALA A 127 -22.70 -3.38 10.15
N ALA A 128 -22.18 -3.98 9.09
CA ALA A 128 -20.89 -4.67 9.11
C ALA A 128 -19.70 -3.73 9.42
N ILE A 129 -19.72 -2.50 8.88
CA ILE A 129 -18.70 -1.49 9.18
C ILE A 129 -18.71 -1.14 10.67
N LEU A 130 -19.90 -0.98 11.29
CA LEU A 130 -20.00 -0.68 12.72
C LEU A 130 -19.50 -1.82 13.59
N GLN A 131 -19.84 -3.07 13.24
CA GLN A 131 -19.36 -4.25 13.97
C GLN A 131 -17.84 -4.38 13.88
N THR A 132 -17.28 -4.18 12.67
CA THR A 132 -15.83 -4.23 12.47
C THR A 132 -15.12 -3.08 13.18
N GLU A 133 -15.74 -1.90 13.22
CA GLU A 133 -15.21 -0.74 13.94
C GLU A 133 -15.12 -1.00 15.45
N GLU A 134 -16.10 -1.66 16.06
CA GLU A 134 -16.06 -2.02 17.48
C GLU A 134 -14.80 -2.85 17.81
N VAL A 135 -14.54 -3.89 17.01
CA VAL A 135 -13.32 -4.70 17.14
C VAL A 135 -12.05 -3.90 16.84
N LEU A 136 -12.09 -3.00 15.85
CA LEU A 136 -10.96 -2.13 15.51
C LEU A 136 -10.59 -1.22 16.69
N LEU A 137 -11.55 -0.64 17.39
CA LEU A 137 -11.30 0.23 18.55
C LEU A 137 -10.55 -0.52 19.65
N GLU A 138 -10.97 -1.74 19.95
CA GLU A 138 -10.28 -2.63 20.91
C GLU A 138 -8.90 -3.04 20.40
N ALA A 139 -8.78 -3.41 19.12
CA ALA A 139 -7.53 -3.75 18.47
C ALA A 139 -6.51 -2.60 18.53
N LEU A 140 -6.97 -1.35 18.51
CA LEU A 140 -6.12 -0.16 18.63
C LEU A 140 -5.89 0.27 20.08
N CYS A 141 -6.41 -0.45 21.08
CA CYS A 141 -6.39 0.01 22.49
C CYS A 141 -6.89 1.45 22.67
N PHE A 142 -7.81 1.91 21.81
CA PHE A 142 -8.25 3.31 21.75
C PHE A 142 -7.12 4.35 21.54
N ASP A 143 -5.95 3.91 21.05
CA ASP A 143 -4.81 4.76 20.70
C ASP A 143 -4.83 5.09 19.20
N PHE A 144 -5.48 6.20 18.89
CA PHE A 144 -5.66 6.68 17.52
C PHE A 144 -4.49 7.54 17.02
N PHE A 145 -3.49 7.81 17.87
CA PHE A 145 -2.37 8.65 17.48
C PHE A 145 -1.43 7.91 16.53
N VAL A 146 -1.15 8.56 15.40
CA VAL A 146 -0.26 8.09 14.36
C VAL A 146 0.64 9.23 13.93
N GLU A 147 1.94 9.06 14.13
CA GLU A 147 2.93 9.98 13.62
C GLU A 147 3.18 9.71 12.12
N SER A 148 3.51 10.76 11.35
CA SER A 148 3.58 10.68 9.90
C SER A 148 5.00 10.91 9.38
N PRO A 149 5.54 10.04 8.48
CA PRO A 149 6.81 10.29 7.82
C PRO A 149 6.75 11.50 6.89
N HIS A 150 5.56 11.92 6.45
CA HIS A 150 5.41 13.15 5.67
C HIS A 150 5.71 14.40 6.51
N ALA A 151 5.41 14.39 7.81
CA ALA A 151 5.75 15.52 8.69
C ALA A 151 7.27 15.66 8.82
N GLU A 152 7.98 14.54 9.02
CA GLU A 152 9.44 14.50 9.04
C GLU A 152 10.06 14.95 7.71
N LEU A 153 9.45 14.57 6.57
CA LEU A 153 9.91 15.02 5.25
C LEU A 153 9.82 16.53 5.08
N VAL A 154 8.77 17.19 5.60
CA VAL A 154 8.66 18.66 5.55
C VAL A 154 9.85 19.31 6.26
N ASP A 155 10.18 18.84 7.47
CA ASP A 155 11.33 19.34 8.23
C ASP A 155 12.66 19.12 7.48
N LEU A 156 12.78 18.01 6.76
CA LEU A 156 13.96 17.69 5.95
C LEU A 156 14.08 18.57 4.70
N PHE A 157 12.98 18.82 4.00
CA PHE A 157 12.96 19.66 2.80
C PHE A 157 13.37 21.08 3.12
N ASP A 158 12.87 21.64 4.22
CA ASP A 158 13.21 22.97 4.70
C ASP A 158 14.68 23.09 5.09
N SER A 159 15.29 21.99 5.58
CA SER A 159 16.64 21.99 6.11
C SER A 159 17.73 21.70 5.08
N CYS A 160 17.42 20.97 4.01
CA CYS A 160 18.42 20.42 3.08
C CYS A 160 18.43 21.09 1.69
N GLU A 161 17.69 22.20 1.50
CA GLU A 161 17.56 22.92 0.22
C GLU A 161 17.39 21.98 -1.00
N SER A 162 16.53 20.98 -0.86
CA SER A 162 16.45 19.88 -1.82
C SER A 162 15.72 20.29 -3.10
N PRO A 163 16.15 19.82 -4.30
CA PRO A 163 15.45 20.12 -5.53
C PRO A 163 13.98 19.67 -5.49
N PRO A 164 13.01 20.43 -6.04
CA PRO A 164 11.60 20.04 -6.03
C PRO A 164 11.32 18.62 -6.54
N PRO A 165 11.99 18.10 -7.60
CA PRO A 165 11.80 16.72 -8.04
C PRO A 165 12.16 15.67 -6.98
N VAL A 166 13.17 15.93 -6.15
CA VAL A 166 13.56 15.04 -5.04
C VAL A 166 12.48 15.08 -3.96
N GLN A 167 11.94 16.27 -3.64
CA GLN A 167 10.90 16.42 -2.64
C GLN A 167 9.61 15.70 -3.05
N GLU A 168 9.14 15.93 -4.27
CA GLU A 168 7.94 15.27 -4.82
C GLU A 168 8.09 13.75 -4.87
N PHE A 169 9.28 13.28 -5.25
CA PHE A 169 9.53 11.84 -5.31
C PHE A 169 9.63 11.22 -3.92
N ALA A 170 10.35 11.84 -2.97
CA ALA A 170 10.41 11.40 -1.57
C ALA A 170 9.02 11.38 -0.92
N TRP A 171 8.19 12.38 -1.19
CA TRP A 171 6.79 12.43 -0.75
C TRP A 171 5.97 11.26 -1.30
N SER A 172 6.14 10.94 -2.58
CA SER A 172 5.46 9.80 -3.21
C SER A 172 5.91 8.46 -2.62
N LEU A 173 7.22 8.31 -2.35
CA LEU A 173 7.77 7.13 -1.67
C LEU A 173 7.20 6.98 -0.25
N ALA A 174 7.09 8.07 0.50
CA ALA A 174 6.49 8.05 1.83
C ALA A 174 5.01 7.65 1.79
N HIS A 175 4.26 8.10 0.78
CA HIS A 175 2.88 7.68 0.57
C HIS A 175 2.78 6.19 0.24
N ASP A 176 3.63 5.68 -0.65
CA ASP A 176 3.67 4.26 -1.01
C ASP A 176 4.14 3.36 0.14
N SER A 177 4.96 3.88 1.06
CA SER A 177 5.43 3.14 2.23
C SER A 177 4.29 2.57 3.08
N TYR A 178 3.10 3.21 3.08
CA TYR A 178 1.92 2.71 3.79
C TYR A 178 1.33 1.43 3.18
N ARG A 179 1.68 1.07 1.95
CA ARG A 179 1.33 -0.24 1.35
C ARG A 179 2.22 -1.36 1.87
N THR A 180 3.26 -1.01 2.62
CA THR A 180 4.17 -1.93 3.30
C THR A 180 3.96 -1.85 4.82
N PRO A 181 4.45 -2.80 5.63
CA PRO A 181 4.30 -2.74 7.08
C PRO A 181 5.23 -1.71 7.75
N LEU A 182 5.93 -0.85 7.00
CA LEU A 182 6.95 0.05 7.57
C LEU A 182 6.43 0.93 8.71
N SER A 183 5.18 1.40 8.65
CA SER A 183 4.59 2.26 9.69
C SER A 183 4.37 1.57 11.05
N ILE A 184 4.48 0.24 11.11
CA ILE A 184 4.46 -0.54 12.35
C ILE A 184 5.81 -1.18 12.68
N LEU A 185 6.82 -1.00 11.85
CA LEU A 185 8.17 -1.55 12.03
C LEU A 185 9.19 -0.49 12.48
N TYR A 186 9.08 0.72 11.93
CA TYR A 186 10.06 1.78 12.14
C TYR A 186 9.40 3.12 12.47
N PRO A 187 10.05 3.96 13.31
CA PRO A 187 9.60 5.33 13.55
C PRO A 187 9.53 6.17 12.25
N PRO A 188 8.64 7.17 12.18
CA PRO A 188 8.48 8.06 11.02
C PRO A 188 9.79 8.65 10.50
N ARG A 189 10.69 9.11 11.38
CA ARG A 189 11.99 9.68 10.99
C ARG A 189 12.89 8.71 10.22
N ILE A 190 12.81 7.41 10.52
CA ILE A 190 13.55 6.36 9.79
C ILE A 190 12.96 6.20 8.40
N ILE A 191 11.62 6.08 8.30
CA ILE A 191 10.90 5.91 7.04
C ILE A 191 11.12 7.14 6.13
N ALA A 192 10.98 8.35 6.68
CA ALA A 192 11.19 9.60 5.97
C ALA A 192 12.62 9.72 5.44
N THR A 193 13.61 9.39 6.26
CA THR A 193 15.02 9.37 5.83
C THR A 193 15.26 8.35 4.71
N ALA A 194 14.71 7.14 4.83
CA ALA A 194 14.80 6.13 3.77
C ALA A 194 14.20 6.63 2.44
N CYS A 195 13.00 7.24 2.49
CA CYS A 195 12.33 7.81 1.32
C CYS A 195 13.16 8.94 0.69
N TYR A 196 13.69 9.85 1.51
CA TYR A 196 14.54 10.95 1.04
C TYR A 196 15.83 10.45 0.39
N VAL A 197 16.54 9.52 1.05
CA VAL A 197 17.80 8.93 0.54
C VAL A 197 17.57 8.20 -0.78
N LEU A 198 16.49 7.43 -0.89
CA LEU A 198 16.14 6.73 -2.11
C LEU A 198 15.78 7.69 -3.24
N ALA A 199 14.98 8.73 -2.96
CA ALA A 199 14.64 9.75 -3.94
C ALA A 199 15.88 10.47 -4.48
N GLN A 200 16.78 10.89 -3.59
CA GLN A 200 18.04 11.51 -3.98
C GLN A 200 18.89 10.55 -4.83
N ARG A 201 18.96 9.26 -4.46
CA ARG A 201 19.74 8.25 -5.20
C ARG A 201 19.21 8.01 -6.61
N VAL A 202 17.90 8.04 -6.80
CA VAL A 202 17.28 7.92 -8.12
C VAL A 202 17.51 9.18 -8.94
N PHE A 203 17.35 10.36 -8.32
CA PHE A 203 17.59 11.65 -8.96
C PHE A 203 19.03 11.83 -9.45
N ASP A 204 20.02 11.47 -8.62
CA ASP A 204 21.44 11.58 -8.96
C ASP A 204 21.92 10.52 -9.97
N GLY A 205 21.12 9.46 -10.19
CA GLY A 205 21.41 8.41 -11.16
C GLY A 205 22.44 7.36 -10.72
N PRO A 206 22.69 6.34 -11.56
CA PRO A 206 23.42 5.12 -11.19
C PRO A 206 24.89 5.31 -10.82
N ASN A 207 25.53 6.38 -11.31
CA ASN A 207 26.94 6.69 -11.05
C ASN A 207 27.17 7.45 -9.72
N SER A 208 26.11 7.79 -9.01
CA SER A 208 26.17 8.46 -7.72
C SER A 208 26.50 7.49 -6.57
N PRO A 209 26.87 7.99 -5.37
CA PRO A 209 27.16 7.14 -4.22
C PRO A 209 26.05 6.11 -3.95
N SER A 210 26.44 4.90 -3.54
CA SER A 210 25.49 3.83 -3.19
C SER A 210 24.62 4.21 -1.98
N LEU A 211 23.52 3.49 -1.77
CA LEU A 211 22.69 3.68 -0.58
C LEU A 211 23.51 3.48 0.72
N ASP A 212 24.37 2.46 0.79
CA ASP A 212 25.28 2.26 1.93
C ASP A 212 26.19 3.48 2.18
N ALA A 213 26.72 4.10 1.12
CA ALA A 213 27.59 5.26 1.25
C ALA A 213 26.84 6.52 1.73
N ARG A 214 25.55 6.62 1.40
CA ARG A 214 24.65 7.73 1.78
C ARG A 214 24.17 7.65 3.23
N ILE A 215 23.99 6.43 3.75
CA ILE A 215 23.56 6.19 5.14
C ILE A 215 24.74 5.94 6.11
N SER A 216 25.99 5.91 5.61
CA SER A 216 27.17 5.69 6.45
C SER A 216 27.43 6.88 7.39
N ALA A 217 27.63 6.57 8.69
CA ALA A 217 28.00 7.54 9.71
C ALA A 217 29.42 8.12 9.58
N THR A 218 30.30 7.51 8.76
CA THR A 218 31.70 7.94 8.59
C THR A 218 31.94 8.54 7.20
N SER A 219 32.63 9.69 7.18
CA SER A 219 33.08 10.35 5.94
C SER A 219 34.18 9.51 5.27
N PRO A 220 34.07 9.18 3.97
CA PRO A 220 35.13 8.43 3.27
C PRO A 220 36.46 9.20 3.19
N SER A 221 36.45 10.50 3.45
CA SER A 221 37.61 11.39 3.29
C SER A 221 38.59 11.40 4.47
N SER A 222 38.37 10.63 5.54
CA SER A 222 39.29 10.61 6.69
C SER A 222 40.58 9.81 6.47
N HIS A 223 40.70 9.06 5.36
CA HIS A 223 41.81 8.10 5.18
C HIS A 223 42.69 8.29 3.94
N LEU A 224 42.42 9.24 3.02
CA LEU A 224 43.23 9.45 1.82
C LEU A 224 43.39 10.94 1.48
N PRO A 225 44.61 11.44 1.22
CA PRO A 225 44.81 12.78 0.67
C PRO A 225 44.39 12.80 -0.81
N THR A 226 43.29 13.48 -1.14
CA THR A 226 42.84 13.66 -2.53
C THR A 226 43.57 14.82 -3.22
N PRO A 227 43.94 14.70 -4.51
CA PRO A 227 44.53 15.79 -5.28
C PRO A 227 43.55 16.95 -5.48
N PRO A 228 44.03 18.17 -5.81
CA PRO A 228 43.16 19.34 -5.99
C PRO A 228 42.39 19.23 -7.31
N SER A 229 41.19 18.64 -7.27
CA SER A 229 40.22 18.77 -8.36
C SER A 229 39.21 19.85 -8.01
N HIS A 230 39.00 20.77 -8.95
CA HIS A 230 38.05 21.88 -8.85
C HIS A 230 36.62 21.35 -8.63
N LYS A 231 35.96 21.90 -7.59
CA LYS A 231 34.67 21.51 -6.97
C LYS A 231 34.71 20.22 -6.14
N PRO A 232 34.65 20.31 -4.79
CA PRO A 232 34.19 19.16 -4.01
C PRO A 232 32.81 18.75 -4.53
N PRO A 233 32.47 17.44 -4.61
CA PRO A 233 31.08 17.06 -4.76
C PRO A 233 30.32 17.79 -3.65
N SER A 234 29.21 18.43 -4.02
CA SER A 234 28.25 19.01 -3.06
C SER A 234 28.16 18.09 -1.83
N PRO A 235 28.09 18.62 -0.59
CA PRO A 235 27.72 17.77 0.54
C PRO A 235 26.48 16.99 0.13
N ASP A 236 26.61 15.67 0.12
CA ASP A 236 25.54 14.75 -0.24
C ASP A 236 24.39 15.09 0.71
N ALA A 237 23.31 15.70 0.22
CA ALA A 237 22.26 16.27 1.07
C ALA A 237 21.71 15.23 2.05
N THR A 238 21.79 13.94 1.69
CA THR A 238 21.46 12.80 2.54
C THR A 238 22.34 12.66 3.79
N ARG A 239 23.61 13.09 3.75
CA ARG A 239 24.50 13.07 4.93
C ARG A 239 24.06 14.10 5.97
N VAL A 240 23.62 15.27 5.51
CA VAL A 240 23.09 16.31 6.41
C VAL A 240 21.90 15.77 7.20
N VAL A 241 21.04 14.96 6.56
CA VAL A 241 19.92 14.27 7.22
C VAL A 241 20.40 13.31 8.32
N VAL A 242 21.39 12.46 8.01
CA VAL A 242 21.92 11.46 8.95
C VAL A 242 22.62 12.14 10.15
N GLU A 243 23.40 13.18 9.90
CA GLU A 243 24.08 13.96 10.94
C GLU A 243 23.08 14.73 11.82
N ARG A 244 22.01 15.29 11.23
CA ARG A 244 21.00 16.06 11.95
C ARG A 244 20.25 15.22 12.98
N TYR A 245 19.77 14.05 12.59
CA TYR A 245 19.05 13.17 13.51
C TYR A 245 19.99 12.44 14.48
N ALA A 246 21.30 12.50 14.27
CA ALA A 246 22.32 11.80 15.04
C ALA A 246 21.95 10.31 15.20
N PHE A 247 21.61 9.65 14.09
CA PHE A 247 21.16 8.27 14.12
C PHE A 247 22.23 7.35 14.73
N ASN A 248 21.81 6.51 15.67
CA ASN A 248 22.65 5.45 16.20
C ASN A 248 22.72 4.25 15.24
N GLU A 249 23.60 3.28 15.51
CA GLU A 249 23.80 2.11 14.63
C GLU A 249 22.52 1.30 14.38
N VAL A 250 21.64 1.19 15.39
CA VAL A 250 20.36 0.46 15.27
C VAL A 250 19.40 1.21 14.34
N GLU A 251 19.35 2.54 14.45
CA GLU A 251 18.51 3.36 13.57
C GLU A 251 19.02 3.36 12.13
N LEU A 252 20.34 3.39 11.93
CA LEU A 252 20.95 3.24 10.60
C LEU A 252 20.64 1.88 9.97
N ALA A 253 20.66 0.81 10.75
CA ALA A 253 20.20 -0.51 10.30
C ALA A 253 18.71 -0.49 9.93
N GLY A 254 17.88 0.21 10.71
CA GLY A 254 16.47 0.41 10.40
C GLY A 254 16.23 1.18 9.09
N ILE A 255 17.05 2.19 8.78
CA ILE A 255 17.00 2.90 7.49
C ILE A 255 17.36 1.93 6.35
N ALA A 256 18.39 1.12 6.53
CA ALA A 256 18.81 0.13 5.54
C ALA A 256 17.71 -0.92 5.27
N ASP A 257 17.07 -1.43 6.33
CA ASP A 257 15.95 -2.37 6.22
C ASP A 257 14.75 -1.73 5.52
N ALA A 258 14.41 -0.48 5.87
CA ALA A 258 13.31 0.25 5.24
C ALA A 258 13.54 0.47 3.73
N LEU A 259 14.76 0.87 3.35
CA LEU A 259 15.17 0.97 1.94
C LEU A 259 15.01 -0.37 1.22
N HIS A 260 15.46 -1.47 1.84
CA HIS A 260 15.37 -2.80 1.25
C HIS A 260 13.91 -3.21 1.06
N ILE A 261 13.05 -3.01 2.06
CA ILE A 261 11.61 -3.34 1.99
C ILE A 261 10.91 -2.56 0.87
N LEU A 262 11.20 -1.25 0.73
CA LEU A 262 10.66 -0.42 -0.36
C LEU A 262 11.11 -0.93 -1.74
N LEU A 263 12.42 -1.15 -1.92
CA LEU A 263 12.97 -1.63 -3.19
C LEU A 263 12.40 -3.00 -3.56
N GLU A 264 12.27 -3.89 -2.58
CA GLU A 264 11.65 -5.20 -2.78
C GLU A 264 10.19 -5.07 -3.20
N PHE A 265 9.42 -4.21 -2.52
CA PHE A 265 8.04 -3.91 -2.89
C PHE A 265 7.92 -3.41 -4.33
N TYR A 266 8.75 -2.44 -4.74
CA TYR A 266 8.75 -1.94 -6.12
C TYR A 266 9.19 -3.01 -7.14
N SER A 267 10.18 -3.83 -6.80
CA SER A 267 10.65 -4.91 -7.69
C SER A 267 9.62 -6.03 -7.91
N SER A 268 8.65 -6.16 -7.00
CA SER A 268 7.58 -7.16 -7.11
C SER A 268 6.40 -6.72 -7.98
N GLN A 269 6.34 -5.43 -8.36
CA GLN A 269 5.28 -4.90 -9.21
C GLN A 269 5.46 -5.36 -10.65
N ASP A 270 4.36 -5.48 -11.40
CA ASP A 270 4.41 -5.87 -12.81
C ASP A 270 4.98 -4.73 -13.67
N GLU A 271 6.23 -4.91 -14.09
CA GLU A 271 6.96 -3.95 -14.93
C GLU A 271 6.28 -3.69 -16.29
N ASN A 272 5.52 -4.65 -16.82
CA ASN A 272 4.78 -4.45 -18.07
C ASN A 272 3.66 -3.43 -17.90
N THR A 273 2.98 -3.46 -16.76
CA THR A 273 1.91 -2.53 -16.41
C THR A 273 2.48 -1.17 -15.96
N PHE A 274 3.64 -1.17 -15.29
CA PHE A 274 4.24 0.02 -14.69
C PHE A 274 5.72 0.21 -15.09
N PRO A 275 6.02 0.47 -16.38
CA PRO A 275 7.41 0.53 -16.88
C PRO A 275 8.23 1.67 -16.26
N TYR A 276 7.58 2.71 -15.74
CA TYR A 276 8.23 3.82 -15.06
C TYR A 276 8.88 3.41 -13.72
N LEU A 277 8.53 2.24 -13.16
CA LEU A 277 9.13 1.72 -11.93
C LEU A 277 10.51 1.08 -12.15
N SER A 278 10.90 0.78 -13.40
CA SER A 278 12.20 0.15 -13.73
C SER A 278 13.41 0.92 -13.15
N ASN A 279 13.33 2.25 -13.16
CA ASN A 279 14.39 3.12 -12.62
C ASN A 279 14.59 2.93 -11.11
N ILE A 280 13.52 2.79 -10.33
CA ILE A 280 13.62 2.57 -8.88
C ILE A 280 13.92 1.10 -8.55
N ALA A 281 13.30 0.16 -9.27
CA ALA A 281 13.48 -1.28 -9.07
C ALA A 281 14.91 -1.74 -9.39
N SER A 282 15.66 -1.01 -10.23
CA SER A 282 17.07 -1.29 -10.55
C SER A 282 18.08 -0.75 -9.54
N VAL A 283 17.65 0.02 -8.54
CA VAL A 283 18.56 0.53 -7.50
C VAL A 283 18.99 -0.63 -6.59
N PRO A 284 20.31 -0.90 -6.43
CA PRO A 284 20.77 -1.95 -5.54
C PRO A 284 20.42 -1.64 -4.08
N ALA A 285 19.83 -2.61 -3.37
CA ALA A 285 19.54 -2.48 -1.95
C ALA A 285 20.83 -2.39 -1.10
N PRO A 286 20.77 -1.75 0.09
CA PRO A 286 21.91 -1.69 1.00
C PRO A 286 22.44 -3.09 1.37
N ALA A 287 23.76 -3.23 1.48
CA ALA A 287 24.39 -4.52 1.77
C ALA A 287 24.25 -4.94 3.25
N LYS A 288 24.20 -3.96 4.16
CA LYS A 288 24.03 -4.20 5.60
C LYS A 288 22.55 -4.11 5.98
N THR A 289 21.84 -5.23 5.94
CA THR A 289 20.47 -5.34 6.47
C THR A 289 20.37 -6.40 7.54
N THR A 290 19.36 -6.27 8.39
CA THR A 290 19.00 -7.33 9.32
C THR A 290 18.63 -8.59 8.54
N THR A 291 19.00 -9.76 9.05
CA THR A 291 18.62 -11.03 8.41
C THR A 291 17.09 -11.15 8.48
N ARG A 292 16.44 -11.20 7.32
CA ARG A 292 14.97 -11.27 7.22
C ARG A 292 14.53 -12.14 6.05
N PRO A 293 13.33 -12.76 6.11
CA PRO A 293 12.76 -13.40 4.94
C PRO A 293 12.39 -12.36 3.88
N ARG A 294 12.23 -12.86 2.65
CA ARG A 294 11.63 -12.11 1.56
C ARG A 294 10.16 -11.84 1.91
N PHE A 295 9.70 -10.61 1.69
CA PHE A 295 8.35 -10.13 1.99
C PHE A 295 7.45 -10.05 0.77
N TYR A 296 8.02 -9.74 -0.40
CA TYR A 296 7.27 -9.48 -1.62
C TYR A 296 7.76 -10.33 -2.79
N ALA A 297 6.79 -10.96 -3.42
CA ALA A 297 6.91 -11.71 -4.66
C ALA A 297 5.87 -11.20 -5.67
N PRO A 298 6.11 -11.38 -6.98
CA PRO A 298 5.11 -11.05 -8.01
C PRO A 298 3.75 -11.70 -7.76
N ALA A 299 2.66 -10.98 -8.05
CA ALA A 299 1.30 -11.40 -7.70
C ALA A 299 0.90 -12.78 -8.25
N ASN A 300 1.41 -13.16 -9.43
CA ASN A 300 1.18 -14.46 -10.06
C ASN A 300 1.81 -15.64 -9.31
N GLN A 301 2.82 -15.40 -8.48
CA GLN A 301 3.46 -16.40 -7.62
C GLN A 301 2.67 -16.58 -6.32
N ILE A 302 2.06 -15.50 -5.82
CA ILE A 302 1.29 -15.50 -4.56
C ILE A 302 -0.12 -16.07 -4.77
N ASN A 303 -0.79 -15.67 -5.85
CA ASN A 303 -2.11 -16.18 -6.25
C ASN A 303 -2.04 -16.71 -7.69
N PRO A 304 -1.59 -17.96 -7.90
CA PRO A 304 -1.56 -18.54 -9.23
C PRO A 304 -2.98 -18.62 -9.80
N LEU A 305 -3.16 -18.13 -11.03
CA LEU A 305 -4.41 -18.35 -11.76
C LEU A 305 -4.67 -19.85 -11.87
N PRO A 306 -5.92 -20.32 -11.72
CA PRO A 306 -6.25 -21.72 -11.96
C PRO A 306 -5.82 -22.10 -13.38
N PRO A 307 -5.29 -23.33 -13.59
CA PRO A 307 -4.83 -23.75 -14.90
C PRO A 307 -5.97 -23.61 -15.91
N GLN A 308 -5.74 -22.84 -16.99
CA GLN A 308 -6.71 -22.76 -18.07
C GLN A 308 -6.92 -24.18 -18.64
N PRO A 309 -8.17 -24.61 -18.89
CA PRO A 309 -8.41 -25.90 -19.49
C PRO A 309 -7.66 -25.94 -20.82
N ALA A 310 -6.83 -26.99 -21.00
CA ALA A 310 -6.03 -27.19 -22.18
C ALA A 310 -6.94 -27.06 -23.41
N ASN A 311 -6.66 -26.05 -24.25
CA ASN A 311 -7.35 -25.86 -25.50
C ASN A 311 -6.94 -27.02 -26.41
N HIS A 312 -7.69 -28.13 -26.35
CA HIS A 312 -7.54 -29.22 -27.29
C HIS A 312 -7.84 -28.67 -28.66
N GLY A 313 -6.78 -28.49 -29.45
CA GLY A 313 -6.84 -27.98 -30.80
C GLY A 313 -7.80 -28.82 -31.64
N HIS A 314 -8.94 -28.22 -31.98
CA HIS A 314 -9.69 -28.62 -33.16
C HIS A 314 -9.09 -27.88 -34.36
N THR A 315 -8.10 -28.52 -34.98
CA THR A 315 -7.80 -28.30 -36.39
C THR A 315 -8.97 -28.82 -37.22
N SER A 316 -9.61 -27.96 -38.01
CA SER A 316 -10.35 -28.37 -39.21
C SER A 316 -10.25 -27.26 -40.25
N PRO A 317 -10.10 -27.61 -41.54
CA PRO A 317 -9.56 -26.72 -42.56
C PRO A 317 -10.63 -25.82 -43.18
N GLU A 318 -10.17 -24.70 -43.72
CA GLU A 318 -10.93 -23.82 -44.60
C GLU A 318 -11.47 -24.61 -45.81
N ASP A 319 -12.77 -24.49 -46.08
CA ASP A 319 -13.28 -24.58 -47.44
C ASP A 319 -14.48 -23.63 -47.64
N SER A 320 -14.17 -22.61 -48.42
CA SER A 320 -15.01 -21.78 -49.29
C SER A 320 -16.42 -22.30 -49.60
N LEU A 321 -17.42 -21.41 -49.46
CA LEU A 321 -18.46 -21.05 -50.47
C LEU A 321 -19.83 -20.73 -49.83
N GLY A 322 -20.20 -19.44 -49.87
CA GLY A 322 -21.44 -19.01 -50.49
C GLY A 322 -22.78 -19.05 -49.72
N ARG A 323 -23.41 -17.88 -49.68
CA ARG A 323 -24.86 -17.57 -49.67
C ARG A 323 -25.61 -17.51 -48.32
N THR A 324 -25.87 -16.28 -47.89
CA THR A 324 -27.18 -15.83 -47.37
C THR A 324 -28.21 -15.75 -48.52
N PRO A 325 -29.55 -15.59 -48.31
CA PRO A 325 -30.33 -15.43 -47.07
C PRO A 325 -31.68 -16.23 -47.04
N SER A 326 -32.46 -16.03 -45.97
CA SER A 326 -33.93 -15.87 -45.89
C SER A 326 -34.75 -16.81 -44.99
N SER A 327 -35.49 -16.12 -44.10
CA SER A 327 -36.66 -16.52 -43.30
C SER A 327 -37.79 -17.13 -44.14
N ILE A 328 -38.62 -18.01 -43.54
CA ILE A 328 -40.09 -18.09 -43.68
C ILE A 328 -40.67 -19.04 -42.59
N HIS A 329 -41.31 -18.43 -41.59
CA HIS A 329 -42.70 -18.66 -41.14
C HIS A 329 -43.20 -19.99 -40.50
N GLY A 330 -43.90 -19.80 -39.35
CA GLY A 330 -45.01 -20.63 -38.85
C GLY A 330 -44.76 -21.17 -37.43
N GLY A 331 -45.52 -20.92 -36.37
CA GLY A 331 -46.79 -20.22 -36.17
C GLY A 331 -47.49 -20.82 -34.92
N ARG A 332 -48.20 -19.96 -34.17
CA ARG A 332 -49.22 -20.23 -33.13
C ARG A 332 -48.80 -20.56 -31.68
N SER A 333 -49.02 -19.56 -30.82
CA SER A 333 -49.65 -19.72 -29.49
C SER A 333 -51.18 -19.70 -29.63
N PRO A 334 -51.93 -20.26 -28.66
CA PRO A 334 -52.75 -19.36 -27.82
C PRO A 334 -52.90 -19.78 -26.33
N ASP A 335 -52.80 -18.73 -25.51
CA ASP A 335 -53.39 -18.31 -24.22
C ASP A 335 -54.59 -19.03 -23.51
N PRO A 336 -54.93 -18.63 -22.25
CA PRO A 336 -55.25 -19.47 -21.08
C PRO A 336 -56.73 -19.44 -20.65
N THR A 337 -57.12 -20.19 -19.59
CA THR A 337 -58.20 -19.93 -18.57
C THR A 337 -58.65 -21.24 -17.85
N PRO A 338 -59.51 -21.26 -16.79
CA PRO A 338 -59.93 -20.23 -15.80
C PRO A 338 -59.97 -20.74 -14.32
N GLN A 339 -60.28 -19.81 -13.39
CA GLN A 339 -60.61 -19.98 -11.96
C GLN A 339 -62.04 -20.53 -11.70
N ASN A 340 -62.23 -21.07 -10.46
CA ASN A 340 -63.38 -21.00 -9.51
C ASN A 340 -63.84 -22.37 -8.93
N PRO A 341 -64.62 -22.42 -7.82
CA PRO A 341 -64.55 -21.68 -6.54
C PRO A 341 -64.64 -22.62 -5.30
N GLN A 342 -64.77 -22.01 -4.11
CA GLN A 342 -64.82 -22.54 -2.72
C GLN A 342 -65.79 -23.71 -2.40
N PRO A 343 -65.73 -24.22 -1.14
CA PRO A 343 -66.65 -23.76 -0.10
C PRO A 343 -65.99 -23.14 1.14
#